data_AF-A0A3M1KKR6-F1
#
_entry.id   AF-A0A3M1KKR6-F1
#
_cell.length_a   1.000
_cell.length_b   1.000
_cell.length_c   1.000
_cell.angle_alpha   90.00
_cell.angle_beta   90.00
_cell.angle_gamma   90.00
#
_symmetry.space_group_name_H-M   'P 1'
#
loop_
_entity.id
_entity.type
_entity.pdbx_description
1 polymer ?
#
loop_
_entity_poly.entity_id
_entity_poly.type
_entity_poly.pdbx_seq_one_letter_code
_entity_poly.pdbx_strand_id
1 'polypeptide(L)'
;MHAGSGPVIRVGALVAVAWGGGTNRPSGGSYWIELECRVPDVAPIHDFDAFQQRVARRLLERYDHRELTATDLVPQAFLREVVRDFSAEVAEQGFELLSVTMRDPRMWSLTIPA
;
A
#
# COMPACT_ATOMS: atom_id res chain seq x y z
N MET A 1 19.10 -19.82 -11.88
CA MET A 1 18.25 -18.62 -11.80
C MET A 1 17.54 -18.69 -10.46
N HIS A 2 17.93 -17.86 -9.48
CA HIS A 2 17.28 -17.82 -8.18
C HIS A 2 16.10 -16.86 -8.26
N ALA A 3 14.89 -17.40 -8.35
CA ALA A 3 13.70 -16.64 -8.01
C ALA A 3 13.77 -16.40 -6.49
N GLY A 4 13.96 -15.13 -6.08
CA GLY A 4 13.83 -14.73 -4.67
C GLY A 4 15.00 -13.97 -4.02
N SER A 5 16.08 -13.61 -4.73
CA SER A 5 17.27 -12.96 -4.14
C SER A 5 17.36 -11.43 -4.29
N GLY A 6 16.46 -10.81 -5.04
CA GLY A 6 16.54 -9.38 -5.31
C GLY A 6 16.30 -8.48 -4.10
N PRO A 7 16.80 -7.23 -4.14
CA PRO A 7 16.66 -6.31 -3.01
C PRO A 7 15.19 -6.02 -2.73
N VAL A 8 14.88 -5.81 -1.46
CA VAL A 8 13.54 -5.43 -1.02
C VAL A 8 13.51 -3.93 -0.80
N ILE A 9 12.55 -3.26 -1.43
CA ILE A 9 12.29 -1.83 -1.30
C ILE A 9 10.93 -1.60 -0.67
N ARG A 10 10.77 -0.41 -0.06
CA ARG A 10 9.48 0.06 0.46
C ARG A 10 9.14 1.36 -0.23
N VAL A 11 7.98 1.40 -0.85
CA VAL A 11 7.46 2.57 -1.55
C VAL A 11 6.05 2.84 -1.05
N GLY A 12 5.65 4.10 -0.96
CA GLY A 12 4.38 4.41 -0.32
C GLY A 12 4.02 5.88 -0.38
N ALA A 13 2.84 6.18 0.15
CA ALA A 13 2.33 7.53 0.28
C ALA A 13 1.55 7.68 1.59
N LEU A 14 1.47 8.92 2.06
CA LEU A 14 0.54 9.30 3.12
C LEU A 14 -0.83 9.53 2.49
N VAL A 15 -1.84 8.79 2.93
CA VAL A 15 -3.24 8.93 2.48
C VAL A 15 -4.13 9.32 3.65
N ALA A 16 -5.07 10.23 3.43
CA ALA A 16 -6.12 10.54 4.39
C ALA A 16 -7.33 9.66 4.12
N VAL A 17 -7.76 8.85 5.08
CA VAL A 17 -8.99 8.06 4.96
C VAL A 17 -9.91 8.31 6.15
N ALA A 18 -11.21 8.30 5.86
CA ALA A 18 -12.27 8.38 6.86
C ALA A 18 -13.03 7.06 6.91
N TRP A 19 -13.49 6.68 8.11
CA TRP A 19 -14.31 5.50 8.32
C TRP A 19 -15.37 5.73 9.40
N GLY A 20 -16.60 5.38 9.08
CA GLY A 20 -17.73 5.54 10.00
C GLY A 20 -19.04 5.09 9.37
N GLY A 21 -19.71 4.12 10.02
CA GLY A 21 -21.04 3.66 9.66
C GLY A 21 -21.74 3.11 10.90
N GLY A 22 -22.58 3.93 11.53
CA GLY A 22 -23.42 3.55 12.67
C GLY A 22 -23.19 4.43 13.90
N THR A 23 -24.08 5.42 14.07
CA THR A 23 -24.43 6.24 15.27
C THR A 23 -23.34 6.80 16.21
N ASN A 24 -22.08 6.42 16.10
CA ASN A 24 -20.95 6.97 16.84
C ASN A 24 -19.94 7.56 15.85
N ARG A 25 -19.74 8.87 16.00
CA ARG A 25 -18.80 9.81 15.34
C ARG A 25 -17.89 9.26 14.23
N PRO A 26 -17.79 9.95 13.06
CA PRO A 26 -16.79 9.61 12.05
C PRO A 26 -15.39 9.58 12.67
N SER A 27 -14.69 8.48 12.42
CA SER A 27 -13.29 8.30 12.77
C SER A 27 -12.47 8.31 11.49
N GLY A 28 -11.20 8.71 11.56
CA GLY A 28 -10.39 8.86 10.36
C GLY A 28 -9.05 9.50 10.70
N GLY A 29 -8.14 9.45 9.76
CA GLY A 29 -6.78 9.92 9.96
C GLY A 29 -5.96 9.86 8.69
N SER A 30 -4.73 10.35 8.81
CA SER A 30 -3.72 10.23 7.78
C SER A 30 -2.82 9.05 8.11
N TYR A 31 -2.67 8.12 7.16
CA TYR A 31 -1.95 6.87 7.33
C TYR A 31 -0.89 6.72 6.25
N TRP A 32 0.29 6.29 6.63
CA TRP A 32 1.31 5.88 5.67
C TRP A 32 0.95 4.50 5.14
N ILE A 33 0.71 4.40 3.84
CA ILE A 33 0.51 3.13 3.14
C ILE A 33 1.79 2.81 2.39
N GLU A 34 2.40 1.69 2.75
CA GLU A 34 3.67 1.24 2.22
C GLU A 34 3.51 -0.14 1.60
N LEU A 35 4.01 -0.27 0.38
CA LEU A 35 4.15 -1.52 -0.34
C LEU A 35 5.58 -1.98 -0.20
N GLU A 36 5.75 -3.18 0.33
CA GLU A 36 7.04 -3.86 0.35
C GLU A 36 7.16 -4.71 -0.91
N CYS A 37 8.11 -4.35 -1.77
CA CYS A 37 8.28 -4.98 -3.07
C CYS A 37 9.67 -5.56 -3.21
N ARG A 38 9.77 -6.75 -3.80
CA ARG A 38 11.03 -7.31 -4.28
C ARG A 38 11.30 -6.83 -5.70
N VAL A 39 12.51 -6.34 -5.86
CA VAL A 39 13.07 -5.84 -7.11
C VAL A 39 13.69 -7.00 -7.89
N PRO A 40 13.55 -7.07 -9.22
CA PRO A 40 14.31 -8.03 -10.02
C PRO A 40 15.81 -7.67 -10.03
N ASP A 41 16.69 -8.67 -9.94
CA ASP A 41 18.16 -8.50 -9.84
C ASP A 41 18.81 -7.64 -10.94
N VAL A 42 18.09 -7.36 -12.03
CA VAL A 42 18.56 -6.64 -13.22
C VAL A 42 17.88 -5.29 -13.44
N ALA A 43 17.07 -4.78 -12.49
CA ALA A 43 16.42 -3.47 -12.66
C ALA A 43 17.42 -2.30 -12.58
N PRO A 44 17.42 -1.39 -13.58
CA PRO A 44 18.12 -0.11 -13.53
C PRO A 44 17.66 0.80 -12.38
N ILE A 45 18.56 1.65 -11.87
CA ILE A 45 18.25 2.60 -10.78
C ILE A 45 17.12 3.58 -11.16
N HIS A 46 17.07 4.04 -12.42
CA HIS A 46 16.04 4.97 -12.88
C HIS A 46 14.62 4.36 -12.89
N ASP A 47 14.52 3.04 -12.94
CA ASP A 47 13.24 2.35 -12.88
C ASP A 47 12.66 2.38 -11.45
N PHE A 48 13.51 2.52 -10.41
CA PHE A 48 13.04 2.65 -9.03
C PHE A 48 12.38 3.99 -8.75
N ASP A 49 12.96 5.09 -9.20
CA ASP A 49 12.37 6.43 -8.98
C ASP A 49 11.04 6.55 -9.73
N ALA A 50 10.99 6.07 -10.97
CA ALA A 50 9.77 6.04 -11.77
C ALA A 50 8.70 5.13 -11.14
N PHE A 51 9.10 3.97 -10.62
CA PHE A 51 8.21 3.06 -9.89
C PHE A 51 7.67 3.68 -8.61
N GLN A 52 8.52 4.28 -7.78
CA GLN A 52 8.13 4.94 -6.54
C GLN A 52 7.12 6.06 -6.79
N GLN A 53 7.39 6.94 -7.77
CA GLN A 53 6.48 8.02 -8.12
C GLN A 53 5.13 7.51 -8.62
N ARG A 54 5.14 6.44 -9.42
CA ARG A 54 3.91 5.81 -9.92
C ARG A 54 3.07 5.23 -8.80
N VAL A 55 3.68 4.43 -7.91
CA VAL A 55 2.98 3.84 -6.76
C VAL A 55 2.40 4.92 -5.86
N ALA A 56 3.22 5.92 -5.48
CA ALA A 56 2.77 7.01 -4.63
C ALA A 56 1.61 7.78 -5.26
N ARG A 57 1.71 8.12 -6.55
CA ARG A 57 0.63 8.80 -7.29
C ARG A 57 -0.65 7.95 -7.28
N ARG A 58 -0.55 6.65 -7.53
CA ARG A 58 -1.72 5.75 -7.60
C ARG A 58 -2.41 5.57 -6.25
N LEU A 59 -1.64 5.47 -5.17
CA LEU A 59 -2.18 5.45 -3.82
C LEU A 59 -3.00 6.70 -3.53
N LEU A 60 -2.46 7.87 -3.90
CA LEU A 60 -3.15 9.15 -3.71
C LEU A 60 -4.41 9.25 -4.59
N GLU A 61 -4.30 8.95 -5.88
CA GLU A 61 -5.42 9.01 -6.83
C GLU A 61 -6.61 8.12 -6.41
N ARG A 62 -6.35 6.98 -5.78
CA ARG A 62 -7.36 5.96 -5.52
C ARG A 62 -7.91 5.95 -4.09
N TYR A 63 -7.09 6.34 -3.12
CA TYR A 63 -7.43 6.17 -1.70
C TYR A 63 -7.37 7.46 -0.89
N ASP A 64 -6.73 8.53 -1.37
CA ASP A 64 -6.71 9.78 -0.63
C ASP A 64 -8.11 10.38 -0.54
N HIS A 65 -8.45 10.90 0.65
CA HIS A 65 -9.76 11.38 1.04
C HIS A 65 -10.93 10.40 0.87
N ARG A 66 -10.67 9.09 0.80
CA ARG A 66 -11.73 8.10 0.64
C ARG A 66 -12.47 7.83 1.96
N GLU A 67 -13.80 7.72 1.85
CA GLU A 67 -14.66 7.23 2.92
C GLU A 67 -14.84 5.71 2.81
N LEU A 68 -14.55 4.99 3.89
CA LEU A 68 -14.64 3.53 3.98
C LEU A 68 -15.91 3.15 4.75
N THR A 69 -16.75 2.28 4.19
CA THR A 69 -18.00 1.79 4.79
C THR A 69 -17.79 0.46 5.53
N ALA A 70 -18.52 0.21 6.64
CA ALA A 70 -18.41 -0.99 7.50
C ALA A 70 -18.67 -2.32 6.72
N THR A 71 -17.97 -3.43 6.97
CA THR A 71 -18.01 -4.24 8.23
C THR A 71 -16.67 -4.86 8.62
N ASP A 72 -16.47 -4.90 9.95
CA ASP A 72 -15.45 -5.59 10.75
C ASP A 72 -14.04 -5.70 10.18
N LEU A 73 -13.17 -4.79 10.67
CA LEU A 73 -11.75 -4.59 10.34
C LEU A 73 -11.50 -3.65 9.16
N VAL A 74 -12.05 -2.43 9.22
CA VAL A 74 -11.83 -1.35 8.23
C VAL A 74 -10.35 -1.22 7.80
N PRO A 75 -9.36 -1.18 8.73
CA PRO A 75 -7.94 -1.25 8.38
C PRO A 75 -7.52 -2.46 7.54
N GLN A 76 -8.00 -3.66 7.89
CA GLN A 76 -7.58 -4.89 7.23
C GLN A 76 -8.27 -5.08 5.88
N ALA A 77 -9.57 -4.79 5.80
CA ALA A 77 -10.32 -4.84 4.55
C ALA A 77 -9.75 -3.83 3.54
N PHE A 78 -9.44 -2.62 4.00
CA PHE A 78 -8.75 -1.61 3.21
C PHE A 78 -7.39 -2.12 2.70
N LEU A 79 -6.53 -2.65 3.58
CA LEU A 79 -5.24 -3.18 3.17
C LEU A 79 -5.33 -4.35 2.19
N ARG A 80 -6.33 -5.23 2.33
CA ARG A 80 -6.59 -6.30 1.35
C ARG A 80 -7.04 -5.76 -0.01
N GLU A 81 -7.79 -4.66 -0.03
CA GLU A 81 -8.10 -3.96 -1.27
C GLU A 81 -6.84 -3.38 -1.91
N VAL A 82 -5.96 -2.74 -1.13
CA VAL A 82 -4.67 -2.23 -1.63
C VAL A 82 -3.82 -3.37 -2.21
N VAL A 83 -3.69 -4.50 -1.49
CA VAL A 83 -3.01 -5.70 -2.01
C VAL A 83 -3.57 -6.10 -3.36
N ARG A 84 -4.89 -6.32 -3.46
CA ARG A 84 -5.53 -6.76 -4.70
C ARG A 84 -5.28 -5.80 -5.86
N ASP A 85 -5.36 -4.50 -5.59
CA ASP A 85 -5.23 -3.47 -6.62
C ASP A 85 -3.78 -3.32 -7.10
N PHE A 86 -2.78 -3.56 -6.23
CA PHE A 86 -1.37 -3.36 -6.56
C PHE A 86 -0.63 -4.66 -6.94
N SER A 87 -1.11 -5.85 -6.57
CA SER A 87 -0.42 -7.10 -6.93
C SER A 87 -0.22 -7.25 -8.45
N ALA A 88 -1.24 -6.91 -9.24
CA ALA A 88 -1.13 -6.92 -10.70
C ALA A 88 -0.26 -5.75 -11.24
N GLU A 89 -0.48 -4.53 -10.75
CA GLU A 89 0.26 -3.34 -11.21
C GLU A 89 1.77 -3.47 -10.94
N VAL A 90 2.16 -4.00 -9.78
CA VAL A 90 3.56 -4.21 -9.41
C VAL A 90 4.19 -5.32 -10.25
N ALA A 91 3.45 -6.41 -10.50
CA ALA A 91 3.89 -7.52 -11.35
C ALA A 91 4.10 -7.11 -12.81
N GLU A 92 3.26 -6.24 -13.38
CA GLU A 92 3.43 -5.70 -14.73
C GLU A 92 4.73 -4.91 -14.91
N GLN A 93 5.25 -4.33 -13.82
CA GLN A 93 6.53 -3.62 -13.81
C GLN A 93 7.73 -4.56 -13.55
N GLY A 94 7.49 -5.87 -13.40
CA GLY A 94 8.53 -6.87 -13.12
C GLY A 94 8.94 -6.96 -11.64
N PHE A 95 8.22 -6.28 -10.74
CA PHE A 95 8.43 -6.36 -9.29
C PHE A 95 7.49 -7.39 -8.68
N GLU A 96 7.80 -7.87 -7.48
CA GLU A 96 6.93 -8.76 -6.72
C GLU A 96 6.46 -8.03 -5.46
N LEU A 97 5.15 -7.87 -5.28
CA LEU A 97 4.59 -7.34 -4.04
C LEU A 97 4.67 -8.43 -2.96
N LEU A 98 5.27 -8.11 -1.81
CA LEU A 98 5.44 -9.04 -0.69
C LEU A 98 4.40 -8.79 0.41
N SER A 99 4.19 -7.52 0.75
CA SER A 99 3.23 -7.12 1.78
C SER A 99 2.81 -5.66 1.61
N VAL A 100 1.69 -5.31 2.23
CA VAL A 100 1.24 -3.92 2.38
C VAL A 100 1.12 -3.60 3.87
N THR A 101 1.71 -2.50 4.27
CA THR A 101 1.68 -2.00 5.64
C THR A 101 0.96 -0.66 5.70
N MET A 102 0.02 -0.54 6.64
CA MET A 102 -0.53 0.74 7.07
C MET A 102 0.11 1.14 8.40
N ARG A 103 0.68 2.34 8.48
CA ARG A 103 1.19 2.92 9.73
C ARG A 103 0.43 4.18 10.12
N ASP A 104 -0.01 4.22 11.36
CA ASP A 104 -0.50 5.43 12.01
C ASP A 104 0.67 6.23 12.60
N PRO A 105 0.73 7.55 12.40
CA PRO A 105 1.75 8.42 13.00
C PRO A 105 1.86 8.31 14.54
N ARG A 106 0.83 7.78 15.21
CA ARG A 106 0.70 7.63 16.67
C ARG A 106 1.01 6.22 17.18
N MET A 107 1.82 5.45 16.42
CA MET A 107 2.55 4.24 16.85
C MET A 107 1.91 2.86 16.66
N TRP A 108 0.82 2.69 15.91
CA TRP A 108 0.38 1.36 15.50
C TRP A 108 0.62 1.10 14.01
N SER A 109 0.95 -0.14 13.68
CA SER A 109 1.13 -0.61 12.31
C SER A 109 0.36 -1.91 12.08
N LEU A 110 -0.19 -2.06 10.90
CA LEU A 110 -0.87 -3.28 10.45
C LEU A 110 -0.28 -3.69 9.11
N THR A 111 0.15 -4.94 8.99
CA THR A 111 0.72 -5.50 7.75
C THR A 111 -0.11 -6.69 7.30
N ILE A 112 -0.41 -6.75 6.01
CA ILE A 112 -1.08 -7.88 5.36
C ILE A 112 -0.17 -8.40 4.23
N PRO A 113 0.08 -9.72 4.15
CA PRO A 113 0.83 -10.32 3.05
C PRO A 113 0.07 -10.19 1.73
N ALA A 114 0.83 -10.07 0.64
CA ALA A 114 0.28 -9.97 -0.72
C ALA A 114 -0.16 -11.33 -1.29
#